data_AF-A0A800MUI4-F1
#
_entry.id   AF-A0A800MUI4-F1
#
_cell.length_a   1.000
_cell.length_b   1.000
_cell.length_c   1.000
_cell.angle_alpha   90.00
_cell.angle_beta   90.00
_cell.angle_gamma   90.00
#
_symmetry.space_group_name_H-M   'P 1'
#
loop_
_entity.id
_entity.type
_entity.pdbx_description
1 polymer ?
#
loop_
_entity_poly.entity_id
_entity_poly.type
_entity_poly.pdbx_seq_one_letter_code
_entity_poly.pdbx_strand_id
1 'polypeptide(L)' 'MPDEPFIEFQDTIFYQDLDIVQSQNPELLPMDLQAELHLKSDALTIAYRKWLDELGVENGTNPIQDEVRKKVLVK' A
#
# COMPACT_ATOMS: atom_id res chain seq x y z
N MET A 1 -16.33 -30.57 -5.07
CA MET A 1 -16.83 -29.46 -5.92
C MET A 1 -15.79 -29.19 -6.98
N PRO A 2 -16.15 -28.87 -8.23
CA PRO A 2 -15.21 -28.35 -9.20
C PRO A 2 -14.83 -26.91 -8.82
N ASP A 3 -13.57 -26.54 -9.00
CA ASP A 3 -13.06 -25.21 -8.63
C ASP A 3 -13.42 -24.12 -9.65
N GLU A 4 -13.89 -24.51 -10.85
CA GLU A 4 -14.17 -23.60 -11.97
C GLU A 4 -15.01 -22.36 -11.61
N PRO A 5 -16.18 -22.49 -10.93
CA PRO A 5 -16.99 -21.33 -10.61
C PRO A 5 -16.32 -20.37 -9.62
N PHE A 6 -15.39 -20.87 -8.80
CA PHE A 6 -14.62 -20.07 -7.86
C PHE A 6 -13.49 -19.31 -8.55
N ILE A 7 -12.90 -19.88 -9.60
CA ILE A 7 -11.90 -19.21 -10.44
C ILE A 7 -12.57 -18.08 -11.23
N GLU A 8 -13.67 -18.36 -11.92
CA GLU A 8 -14.41 -17.36 -12.71
C GLU A 8 -14.85 -16.15 -11.86
N PHE A 9 -15.27 -16.41 -10.62
CA PHE A 9 -15.65 -15.36 -9.68
C PHE A 9 -14.45 -14.50 -9.25
N GLN A 10 -13.30 -15.11 -8.95
CA GLN A 10 -12.09 -14.38 -8.59
C GLN A 10 -11.54 -13.57 -9.75
N ASP A 11 -11.53 -14.12 -10.96
CA ASP A 11 -11.11 -13.41 -12.17
C ASP A 11 -11.93 -12.13 -12.35
N THR A 12 -13.24 -12.22 -12.14
CA THR A 12 -14.13 -11.05 -12.19
C THR A 12 -13.71 -9.96 -11.19
N ILE A 13 -13.33 -10.33 -9.98
CA ILE A 13 -12.85 -9.37 -8.95
C ILE A 13 -11.51 -8.77 -9.38
N PHE A 14 -10.56 -9.58 -9.83
CA PHE A 14 -9.24 -9.09 -10.24
C PHE A 14 -9.31 -8.12 -11.41
N TYR A 15 -10.18 -8.38 -12.40
CA TYR A 15 -10.36 -7.46 -13.53
C TYR A 15 -10.98 -6.12 -13.10
N GLN A 16 -11.76 -6.07 -12.03
CA GLN A 16 -12.27 -4.82 -11.47
C GLN A 16 -11.16 -4.00 -10.80
N ASP A 17 -10.26 -4.68 -10.07
CA ASP A 17 -9.15 -4.02 -9.37
C ASP A 17 -8.03 -3.56 -10.32
N LEU A 18 -7.83 -4.28 -11.44
CA LEU A 18 -6.71 -4.09 -12.37
C LEU A 18 -6.57 -2.63 -12.85
N ASP A 19 -7.67 -2.05 -13.35
CA ASP A 19 -7.66 -0.70 -13.94
C ASP A 19 -7.28 0.36 -12.89
N ILE A 20 -7.77 0.21 -11.66
CA ILE A 20 -7.50 1.13 -10.56
C ILE A 20 -6.05 1.04 -10.13
N VAL A 21 -5.53 -0.18 -9.94
CA VAL A 21 -4.14 -0.42 -9.51
C VAL A 21 -3.15 0.11 -10.55
N GLN A 22 -3.39 -0.15 -11.85
CA GLN A 22 -2.50 0.28 -12.93
C GLN A 22 -2.49 1.80 -13.13
N SER A 23 -3.59 2.49 -12.82
CA SER A 23 -3.67 3.94 -12.95
C SER A 23 -3.00 4.73 -11.82
N GLN A 24 -2.62 4.07 -10.72
CA GLN A 24 -2.05 4.74 -9.54
C GLN A 24 -0.74 5.44 -9.89
N ASN A 25 -0.62 6.69 -9.43
CA ASN A 25 0.58 7.50 -9.59
C ASN A 25 0.85 8.25 -8.28
N PRO A 26 2.07 8.17 -7.73
CA PRO A 26 3.25 7.43 -8.22
C PRO A 26 3.06 5.89 -8.18
N GLU A 27 3.85 5.17 -9.00
CA GLU A 27 3.78 3.70 -9.10
C GLU A 27 4.28 2.99 -7.82
N LEU A 28 5.27 3.58 -7.13
CA LEU A 28 5.81 3.04 -5.87
C LEU A 28 4.96 3.49 -4.69
N LEU A 29 4.75 2.58 -3.73
CA LEU A 29 3.93 2.84 -2.54
C LEU A 29 4.58 3.92 -1.64
N PRO A 30 3.96 5.08 -1.44
CA PRO A 30 4.52 6.11 -0.56
C PRO A 30 4.45 5.66 0.91
N MET A 31 5.62 5.62 1.56
CA MET A 31 5.72 5.29 2.98
C MET A 31 5.44 6.50 3.88
N ASP A 32 5.49 7.71 3.33
CA ASP A 32 5.00 8.91 4.01
C ASP A 32 3.47 8.96 3.97
N LEU A 33 2.83 8.74 5.11
CA LEU A 33 1.36 8.81 5.26
C LEU A 33 0.78 10.21 5.03
N GLN A 34 1.60 11.26 4.91
CA GLN A 34 1.14 12.59 4.54
C GLN A 34 1.11 12.82 3.02
N ALA A 35 1.67 11.89 2.23
CA ALA A 35 1.60 11.96 0.77
C ALA A 35 0.19 11.68 0.23
N GLU A 36 -0.68 11.06 1.03
CA GLU A 36 -2.06 10.72 0.67
C GLU A 36 -3.05 11.15 1.76
N LEU A 37 -4.32 11.35 1.37
CA LEU A 37 -5.40 11.62 2.32
C LEU A 37 -5.95 10.31 2.87
N HIS A 38 -5.93 10.15 4.19
CA HIS A 38 -6.48 8.98 4.87
C HIS A 38 -7.73 9.30 5.68
N LEU A 39 -8.72 8.41 5.61
CA LEU A 39 -9.93 8.41 6.42
C LEU A 39 -9.86 7.31 7.49
N LYS A 40 -10.85 7.28 8.39
CA LYS A 40 -10.92 6.27 9.46
C LYS A 40 -11.05 4.84 8.93
N SER A 41 -11.61 4.65 7.73
CA SER A 41 -11.71 3.36 7.05
C SER A 41 -10.36 2.76 6.69
N ASP A 42 -9.33 3.59 6.54
CA ASP A 42 -8.05 3.20 5.95
C ASP A 42 -7.07 2.67 7.00
N ALA A 43 -7.57 2.38 8.20
CA ALA A 43 -6.77 1.91 9.33
C ALA A 43 -5.94 0.66 8.99
N LEU A 44 -6.49 -0.25 8.16
CA LEU A 44 -5.78 -1.44 7.72
C LEU A 44 -4.60 -1.10 6.80
N THR A 45 -4.81 -0.21 5.83
CA THR A 45 -3.75 0.25 4.91
C THR A 45 -2.63 0.97 5.65
N ILE A 46 -2.97 1.79 6.65
CA ILE A 46 -1.99 2.47 7.51
C ILE A 46 -1.17 1.45 8.31
N ALA A 47 -1.84 0.45 8.92
CA ALA A 47 -1.16 -0.59 9.66
C ALA A 47 -0.23 -1.42 8.77
N TYR A 48 -0.67 -1.74 7.55
CA TYR A 48 0.15 -2.43 6.55
C TYR A 48 1.42 -1.65 6.20
N ARG A 49 1.32 -0.34 5.94
CA ARG A 49 2.49 0.51 5.66
C ARG A 49 3.46 0.57 6.83
N LYS A 50 2.97 0.72 8.06
CA LYS A 50 3.83 0.71 9.26
C LYS A 50 4.56 -0.62 9.41
N TRP A 51 3.86 -1.73 9.18
CA TRP A 51 4.47 -3.05 9.25
C TRP A 51 5.56 -3.27 8.20
N LEU A 52 5.36 -2.76 6.97
CA LEU A 52 6.40 -2.78 5.92
C LEU A 52 7.64 -1.97 6.31
N ASP A 53 7.47 -0.80 6.94
CA ASP A 53 8.60 0.01 7.44
C ASP A 53 9.34 -0.70 8.58
N GLU A 54 8.62 -1.34 9.52
CA GLU A 54 9.20 -2.16 10.59
C GLU A 54 10.02 -3.35 10.06
N LEU A 55 9.56 -3.96 8.97
CA LEU A 55 10.28 -5.04 8.28
C LEU A 55 11.46 -4.54 7.41
N GLY A 56 11.58 -3.23 7.21
CA GLY A 56 12.61 -2.65 6.33
C GLY A 56 12.40 -2.98 4.85
N VAL A 57 11.16 -3.09 4.39
CA VAL A 57 10.85 -3.39 2.99
C VAL A 57 11.06 -2.16 2.12
N GLU A 58 12.11 -2.19 1.30
CA GLU A 58 12.48 -1.09 0.39
C GLU A 58 12.03 -1.33 -1.06
N ASN A 59 11.92 -2.60 -1.48
CA ASN A 59 11.52 -2.90 -2.86
C ASN A 59 10.03 -2.62 -3.06
N GLY A 60 9.68 -1.86 -4.09
CA GLY A 60 8.30 -1.47 -4.39
C GLY A 60 7.74 -0.35 -3.50
N THR A 61 8.55 0.23 -2.62
CA THR A 61 8.16 1.35 -1.75
C THR A 61 8.96 2.61 -2.08
N ASN A 62 8.38 3.78 -1.81
CA ASN A 62 9.08 5.05 -1.85
C ASN A 62 9.31 5.50 -0.39
N PRO A 63 10.56 5.48 0.10
CA PRO A 63 10.85 5.73 1.51
C PRO A 63 10.49 7.16 1.92
N ILE A 64 10.20 7.32 3.22
CA ILE A 64 10.01 8.64 3.83
C ILE A 64 11.30 9.45 3.61
N GLN A 65 11.20 10.60 2.94
CA GLN A 65 12.37 11.45 2.69
C GLN A 65 13.09 11.78 4.01
N ASP A 66 14.41 11.55 4.04
CA ASP A 66 15.25 11.47 5.25
C ASP A 66 15.26 12.72 6.16
N GLU A 67 14.74 13.86 5.70
CA GLU A 67 14.62 15.06 6.55
C GLU A 67 13.69 14.86 7.75
N VAL A 68 12.70 13.95 7.66
CA VAL A 68 11.73 13.67 8.74
C VAL A 68 12.30 12.71 9.80
N ARG A 69 13.07 11.69 9.40
CA ARG A 69 13.66 10.69 10.31
C ARG A 69 14.61 11.33 11.33
N LYS A 70 15.39 12.35 10.94
CA LYS A 70 16.29 13.08 11.85
C LYS A 70 15.56 13.87 12.94
N LYS A 71 14.29 14.27 12.75
CA LYS A 71 13.53 14.97 13.80
C LYS A 71 13.01 14.05 14.89
N VAL A 72 12.80 12.76 14.60
CA VAL A 72 12.25 11.79 15.54
C VAL A 72 13.34 11.17 16.43
N LEU A 73 14.55 10.95 15.89
CA LEU A 73 15.68 10.42 16.66
C LEU A 73 16.43 11.47 17.52
N VAL A 74 16.08 12.76 17.42
CA VAL A 74 16.73 13.86 18.17
C VAL A 74 15.83 14.36 19.33
N LYS A 75 14.93 13.52 19.83
CA LYS A 75 14.19 13.76 21.08
C LYS A 75 14.60 12.78 22.16
#